data_AF-A0A956MLD0-F1
#
_entry.id   AF-A0A956MLD0-F1
#
_cell.length_a   1.000
_cell.length_b   1.000
_cell.length_c   1.000
_cell.angle_alpha   90.00
_cell.angle_beta   90.00
_cell.angle_gamma   90.00
#
_symmetry.space_group_name_H-M   'P 1'
#
loop_
_entity.id
_entity.type
_entity.pdbx_description
1 polymer ?
#
loop_
_entity_poly.entity_id
_entity_poly.type
_entity_poly.pdbx_seq_one_letter_code
_entity_poly.pdbx_strand_id
1 'polypeptide(L)'
;MFDAKCATCHTSCGQCHISRPDAVGGGFNAGHVFIEKPSMTLNCTACHGSRIGEEFRGLHEGIPADTHYNRGMQCTACHNADEIHFAGGSAANRYSIAEAPRCEDCHEVGAENAYHLQHKDDMSCQVCHSQEYKNCYNCHVGTEESGIQQPSELDFKIGKNPLKSARRPYGYVLLRHIPIAPDSYEEWAPGQLTNYEALPTWKMTTPHNIQKNTPQTANCTSSCHNNTELFLTRDDILKLSPQEQAANRDVVVDKVPE
;
A
#
# COMPACT_ATOMS: atom_id res chain seq x y z
N MET A 1 -25.07 -8.31 4.26
CA MET A 1 -24.08 -7.92 3.23
C MET A 1 -22.70 -8.45 3.57
N PHE A 2 -22.14 -8.03 4.72
CA PHE A 2 -20.80 -8.45 5.14
C PHE A 2 -20.61 -9.98 5.14
N ASP A 3 -21.47 -10.73 5.83
CA ASP A 3 -21.33 -12.19 5.93
C ASP A 3 -21.42 -12.92 4.58
N ALA A 4 -22.23 -12.37 3.65
CA ALA A 4 -22.51 -13.02 2.38
C ALA A 4 -21.48 -12.71 1.28
N LYS A 5 -20.77 -11.58 1.37
CA LYS A 5 -19.92 -11.06 0.28
C LYS A 5 -18.52 -10.64 0.72
N CYS A 6 -18.35 -10.25 1.99
CA CYS A 6 -17.08 -9.75 2.51
C CYS A 6 -16.36 -10.82 3.35
N ALA A 7 -17.09 -11.57 4.19
CA ALA A 7 -16.50 -12.56 5.10
C ALA A 7 -15.79 -13.73 4.37
N THR A 8 -16.06 -13.93 3.07
CA THR A 8 -15.33 -14.89 2.24
C THR A 8 -13.87 -14.51 2.01
N CYS A 9 -13.52 -13.23 2.13
CA CYS A 9 -12.17 -12.69 1.96
C CYS A 9 -11.58 -12.09 3.23
N HIS A 10 -12.42 -11.67 4.18
CA HIS A 10 -11.99 -11.09 5.45
C HIS A 10 -11.67 -12.18 6.49
N THR A 11 -10.49 -12.08 7.11
CA THR A 11 -9.87 -13.15 7.90
C THR A 11 -10.51 -13.39 9.28
N SER A 12 -10.14 -14.49 9.92
CA SER A 12 -10.48 -14.90 11.29
C SER A 12 -9.25 -15.44 12.03
N CYS A 13 -9.33 -15.61 13.36
CA CYS A 13 -8.24 -16.19 14.15
C CYS A 13 -7.79 -17.57 13.62
N GLY A 14 -8.75 -18.39 13.16
CA GLY A 14 -8.49 -19.71 12.61
C GLY A 14 -7.69 -19.68 11.30
N GLN A 15 -7.96 -18.69 10.43
CA GLN A 15 -7.27 -18.53 9.15
C GLN A 15 -5.84 -17.96 9.28
N CYS A 16 -5.42 -17.61 10.49
CA CYS A 16 -4.03 -17.28 10.82
C CYS A 16 -3.35 -18.44 11.56
N HIS A 17 -4.02 -19.01 12.57
CA HIS A 17 -3.39 -19.94 13.51
C HIS A 17 -3.65 -21.43 13.23
N ILE A 18 -4.53 -21.77 12.28
CA ILE A 18 -4.95 -23.17 12.04
C ILE A 18 -4.93 -23.48 10.54
N SER A 19 -5.59 -22.66 9.73
CA SER A 19 -5.79 -22.87 8.30
C SER A 19 -5.25 -21.72 7.45
N ARG A 20 -5.12 -21.96 6.16
CA ARG A 20 -4.96 -20.92 5.14
C ARG A 20 -6.28 -20.17 4.98
N PRO A 21 -6.26 -18.94 4.42
CA PRO A 21 -7.49 -18.20 4.13
C PRO A 21 -8.40 -18.97 3.16
N ASP A 22 -9.71 -18.87 3.37
CA ASP A 22 -10.69 -19.58 2.53
C ASP A 22 -10.71 -19.04 1.09
N ALA A 23 -10.44 -17.74 0.93
CA ALA A 23 -10.31 -17.07 -0.36
C ALA A 23 -9.25 -17.69 -1.29
N VAL A 24 -8.29 -18.45 -0.75
CA VAL A 24 -7.26 -19.17 -1.52
C VAL A 24 -7.42 -20.69 -1.47
N GLY A 25 -8.63 -21.18 -1.15
CA GLY A 25 -8.95 -22.60 -1.10
C GLY A 25 -8.74 -23.28 0.26
N GLY A 26 -8.50 -22.51 1.33
CA GLY A 26 -8.50 -23.00 2.72
C GLY A 26 -7.48 -24.11 2.98
N GLY A 27 -7.73 -24.95 4.00
CA GLY A 27 -6.88 -26.11 4.35
C GLY A 27 -5.86 -25.82 5.45
N PHE A 28 -5.47 -26.85 6.19
CA PHE A 28 -4.62 -26.70 7.39
C PHE A 28 -3.18 -26.32 7.06
N ASN A 29 -2.60 -25.44 7.87
CA ASN A 29 -1.17 -25.11 7.79
C ASN A 29 -0.30 -26.26 8.30
N ALA A 30 -0.75 -26.92 9.38
CA ALA A 30 0.00 -27.99 10.06
C ALA A 30 -0.96 -29.03 10.69
N GLY A 31 -1.97 -29.48 9.95
CA GLY A 31 -3.03 -30.34 10.49
C GLY A 31 -3.84 -29.65 11.60
N HIS A 32 -4.15 -30.36 12.68
CA HIS A 32 -4.89 -29.79 13.83
C HIS A 32 -4.01 -29.00 14.82
N VAL A 33 -2.78 -28.65 14.44
CA VAL A 33 -1.86 -27.91 15.30
C VAL A 33 -2.12 -26.41 15.19
N PHE A 34 -2.30 -25.77 16.34
CA PHE A 34 -2.32 -24.31 16.44
C PHE A 34 -0.89 -23.79 16.31
N ILE A 35 -0.64 -22.98 15.29
CA ILE A 35 0.66 -22.33 15.08
C ILE A 35 0.65 -20.96 15.74
N GLU A 36 1.65 -20.71 16.60
CA GLU A 36 1.80 -19.41 17.27
C GLU A 36 2.09 -18.30 16.25
N LYS A 37 2.99 -18.56 15.31
CA LYS A 37 3.37 -17.62 14.25
C LYS A 37 2.82 -18.11 12.91
N PRO A 38 1.92 -17.34 12.27
CA PRO A 38 1.41 -17.66 10.94
C PRO A 38 2.52 -17.74 9.90
N SER A 39 2.31 -18.54 8.85
CA SER A 39 3.23 -18.61 7.72
C SER A 39 3.14 -17.33 6.89
N MET A 40 4.28 -16.72 6.58
CA MET A 40 4.32 -15.60 5.63
C MET A 40 3.71 -15.99 4.29
N THR A 41 4.05 -17.16 3.76
CA THR A 41 3.59 -17.59 2.43
C THR A 41 2.13 -18.03 2.43
N LEU A 42 1.75 -18.87 3.40
CA LEU A 42 0.45 -19.55 3.40
C LEU A 42 -0.67 -18.74 4.08
N ASN A 43 -0.32 -17.73 4.88
CA ASN A 43 -1.29 -16.87 5.55
C ASN A 43 -1.15 -15.41 5.07
N CYS A 44 0.01 -14.78 5.30
CA CYS A 44 0.16 -13.34 5.04
C CYS A 44 0.04 -13.01 3.54
N THR A 45 0.90 -13.59 2.70
CA THR A 45 0.89 -13.33 1.25
C THR A 45 -0.22 -14.06 0.52
N ALA A 46 -0.92 -15.00 1.17
CA ALA A 46 -2.13 -15.58 0.61
C ALA A 46 -3.24 -14.53 0.47
N CYS A 47 -3.38 -13.63 1.45
CA CYS A 47 -4.33 -12.50 1.38
C CYS A 47 -3.69 -11.23 0.79
N HIS A 48 -2.47 -10.90 1.22
CA HIS A 48 -1.79 -9.68 0.78
C HIS A 48 -1.06 -9.83 -0.58
N GLY A 49 -1.43 -10.87 -1.35
CA GLY A 49 -0.90 -11.36 -2.63
C GLY A 49 -0.06 -10.39 -3.45
N SER A 50 -0.62 -9.88 -4.55
CA SER A 50 0.16 -9.13 -5.54
C SER A 50 0.67 -7.78 -5.03
N ARG A 51 -0.16 -7.04 -4.27
CA ARG A 51 0.22 -5.68 -3.81
C ARG A 51 1.32 -5.64 -2.76
N ILE A 52 1.56 -6.73 -2.04
CA ILE A 52 2.50 -6.74 -0.92
C ILE A 52 3.41 -7.95 -1.04
N GLY A 53 2.83 -9.14 -1.19
CA GLY A 53 3.59 -10.39 -1.28
C GLY A 53 4.46 -10.51 -2.53
N GLU A 54 4.00 -10.05 -3.70
CA GLU A 54 4.81 -10.03 -4.93
C GLU A 54 5.85 -8.91 -4.90
N GLU A 55 5.48 -7.72 -4.43
CA GLU A 55 6.40 -6.58 -4.23
C GLU A 55 7.54 -6.94 -3.27
N PHE A 56 7.22 -7.53 -2.12
CA PHE A 56 8.20 -7.90 -1.08
C PHE A 56 9.16 -8.98 -1.54
N ARG A 57 8.68 -9.92 -2.35
CA ARG A 57 9.47 -11.06 -2.84
C ARG A 57 10.08 -10.83 -4.21
N GLY A 58 9.87 -9.67 -4.84
CA GLY A 58 10.43 -9.33 -6.15
C GLY A 58 9.91 -10.21 -7.28
N LEU A 59 8.59 -10.43 -7.32
CA LEU A 59 7.94 -11.28 -8.34
C LEU A 59 7.44 -10.48 -9.56
N HIS A 60 7.65 -9.16 -9.57
CA HIS A 60 7.38 -8.32 -10.73
C HIS A 60 8.62 -8.24 -11.62
N GLU A 61 8.43 -8.38 -12.93
CA GLU A 61 9.52 -8.35 -13.91
C GLU A 61 10.33 -7.05 -13.79
N GLY A 62 11.66 -7.17 -13.74
CA GLY A 62 12.57 -6.02 -13.62
C GLY A 62 12.65 -5.36 -12.25
N ILE A 63 11.80 -5.75 -11.28
CA ILE A 63 11.78 -5.16 -9.94
C ILE A 63 12.37 -6.14 -8.91
N PRO A 64 13.56 -5.86 -8.34
CA PRO A 64 14.14 -6.72 -7.32
C PRO A 64 13.32 -6.75 -6.03
N ALA A 65 13.44 -7.87 -5.32
CA ALA A 65 12.80 -8.09 -4.02
C ALA A 65 13.32 -7.12 -2.96
N ASP A 66 12.48 -6.85 -1.96
CA ASP A 66 12.82 -6.00 -0.83
C ASP A 66 14.14 -6.41 -0.18
N THR A 67 14.97 -5.42 0.16
CA THR A 67 16.30 -5.66 0.74
C THR A 67 16.24 -6.41 2.07
N HIS A 68 15.14 -6.29 2.82
CA HIS A 68 14.88 -7.03 4.05
C HIS A 68 14.49 -8.47 3.76
N TYR A 69 13.64 -8.71 2.76
CA TYR A 69 13.30 -10.06 2.31
C TYR A 69 14.55 -10.84 1.88
N ASN A 70 15.44 -10.19 1.10
CA ASN A 70 16.71 -10.78 0.67
C ASN A 70 17.65 -11.14 1.84
N ARG A 71 17.42 -10.56 3.03
CA ARG A 71 18.13 -10.90 4.28
C ARG A 71 17.38 -11.90 5.16
N GLY A 72 16.35 -12.55 4.63
CA GLY A 72 15.55 -13.56 5.33
C GLY A 72 14.47 -12.99 6.24
N MET A 73 14.23 -11.69 6.22
CA MET A 73 13.23 -11.05 7.07
C MET A 73 11.82 -11.49 6.68
N GLN A 74 11.01 -11.85 7.68
CA GLN A 74 9.60 -12.19 7.53
C GLN A 74 8.74 -10.99 7.93
N CYS A 75 7.45 -10.98 7.53
CA CYS A 75 6.51 -9.90 7.87
C CYS A 75 6.52 -9.55 9.37
N THR A 76 6.59 -10.57 10.23
CA THR A 76 6.52 -10.41 11.69
C THR A 76 7.75 -9.77 12.33
N ALA A 77 8.81 -9.53 11.56
CA ALA A 77 9.97 -8.77 12.05
C ALA A 77 9.67 -7.27 12.11
N CYS A 78 8.78 -6.76 11.25
CA CYS A 78 8.28 -5.39 11.32
C CYS A 78 6.90 -5.36 11.98
N HIS A 79 6.02 -6.30 11.64
CA HIS A 79 4.64 -6.36 12.15
C HIS A 79 4.53 -7.25 13.39
N ASN A 80 4.52 -6.64 14.58
CA ASN A 80 4.46 -7.39 15.83
C ASN A 80 3.02 -7.85 16.19
N ALA A 81 2.91 -8.68 17.22
CA ALA A 81 1.61 -9.23 17.64
C ALA A 81 0.65 -8.16 18.17
N ASP A 82 1.16 -7.11 18.81
CA ASP A 82 0.33 -6.03 19.37
C ASP A 82 -0.34 -5.21 18.25
N GLU A 83 0.39 -4.97 17.15
CA GLU A 83 -0.15 -4.34 15.94
C GLU A 83 -1.17 -5.25 15.24
N ILE A 84 -0.82 -6.51 14.99
CA ILE A 84 -1.64 -7.45 14.18
C ILE A 84 -2.95 -7.77 14.90
N HIS A 85 -2.91 -8.05 16.20
CA HIS A 85 -4.11 -8.30 16.99
C HIS A 85 -4.85 -7.01 17.36
N PHE A 86 -4.23 -5.87 17.10
CA PHE A 86 -4.70 -4.54 17.45
C PHE A 86 -5.17 -4.47 18.91
N ALA A 87 -4.27 -4.81 19.82
CA ALA A 87 -4.55 -4.89 21.26
C ALA A 87 -5.01 -3.54 21.87
N GLY A 88 -4.78 -2.43 21.16
CA GLY A 88 -5.07 -1.05 21.58
C GLY A 88 -6.50 -0.53 21.40
N GLY A 89 -7.45 -1.32 20.87
CA GLY A 89 -8.88 -0.94 20.88
C GLY A 89 -9.45 -0.58 19.49
N SER A 90 -9.85 0.69 19.25
CA SER A 90 -10.45 1.14 17.98
C SER A 90 -9.58 2.20 17.30
N ALA A 91 -9.25 2.02 16.01
CA ALA A 91 -8.52 2.99 15.20
C ALA A 91 -9.34 3.37 13.97
N ALA A 92 -9.23 4.63 13.54
CA ALA A 92 -9.92 5.10 12.35
C ALA A 92 -9.43 4.43 11.05
N ASN A 93 -8.14 4.04 11.02
CA ASN A 93 -7.53 3.33 9.90
C ASN A 93 -6.19 2.70 10.35
N ARG A 94 -5.61 1.85 9.49
CA ARG A 94 -4.33 1.15 9.74
C ARG A 94 -3.15 2.09 10.04
N TYR A 95 -3.19 3.32 9.55
CA TYR A 95 -2.14 4.29 9.82
C TYR A 95 -2.26 4.89 11.22
N SER A 96 -3.43 4.85 11.84
CA SER A 96 -3.67 5.43 13.16
C SER A 96 -3.21 4.53 14.32
N ILE A 97 -2.66 3.35 14.03
CA ILE A 97 -2.18 2.37 15.01
C ILE A 97 -0.80 2.81 15.54
N ALA A 98 -0.63 2.85 16.87
CA ALA A 98 0.61 3.30 17.50
C ALA A 98 1.71 2.24 17.43
N GLU A 99 1.34 0.98 17.27
CA GLU A 99 2.24 -0.17 17.14
C GLU A 99 2.68 -0.40 15.70
N ALA A 100 2.14 0.38 14.74
CA ALA A 100 2.50 0.25 13.33
C ALA A 100 4.00 0.51 13.10
N PRO A 101 4.67 -0.31 12.27
CA PRO A 101 6.12 -0.29 12.14
C PRO A 101 6.63 1.03 11.58
N ARG A 102 7.82 1.41 12.02
CA ARG A 102 8.57 2.53 11.48
C ARG A 102 9.97 2.09 11.08
N CYS A 103 10.50 2.75 10.05
CA CYS A 103 11.87 2.52 9.61
C CYS A 103 12.85 2.84 10.76
N GLU A 104 12.52 3.89 11.52
CA GLU A 104 13.31 4.42 12.61
C GLU A 104 13.32 3.54 13.87
N ASP A 105 12.47 2.50 13.93
CA ASP A 105 12.51 1.52 15.01
C ASP A 105 13.74 0.61 14.90
N CYS A 106 14.32 0.49 13.71
CA CYS A 106 15.52 -0.31 13.42
C CYS A 106 16.69 0.50 12.84
N HIS A 107 16.40 1.61 12.15
CA HIS A 107 17.41 2.41 11.45
C HIS A 107 17.60 3.78 12.11
N GLU A 108 18.83 4.06 12.52
CA GLU A 108 19.21 5.41 12.93
C GLU A 108 19.30 6.30 11.69
N VAL A 109 18.38 7.26 11.57
CA VAL A 109 18.33 8.20 10.44
C VAL A 109 18.92 9.54 10.90
N GLY A 110 20.23 9.70 10.70
CA GLY A 110 20.98 10.92 11.00
C GLY A 110 21.36 11.73 9.75
N ALA A 111 22.21 12.74 9.95
CA ALA A 111 22.81 13.55 8.88
C ALA A 111 23.93 12.83 8.12
N GLU A 112 23.96 11.49 8.16
CA GLU A 112 25.05 10.67 7.62
C GLU A 112 25.17 10.77 6.10
N ASN A 113 24.11 11.19 5.42
CA ASN A 113 24.16 11.62 4.02
C ASN A 113 23.35 12.91 3.80
N ALA A 114 23.73 13.66 2.76
CA ALA A 114 23.12 14.94 2.44
C ALA A 114 21.62 14.84 2.10
N TYR A 115 21.16 13.70 1.57
CA TYR A 115 19.74 13.51 1.24
C TYR A 115 18.88 13.44 2.50
N HIS A 116 19.27 12.65 3.51
CA HIS A 116 18.54 12.59 4.77
C HIS A 116 18.52 13.93 5.49
N LEU A 117 19.64 14.64 5.52
CA LEU A 117 19.71 15.96 6.15
C LEU A 117 18.72 16.96 5.52
N GLN A 118 18.51 16.90 4.21
CA GLN A 118 17.64 17.82 3.49
C GLN A 118 16.17 17.41 3.51
N HIS A 119 15.85 16.11 3.54
CA HIS A 119 14.51 15.63 3.19
C HIS A 119 13.78 14.87 4.29
N LYS A 120 14.46 14.36 5.32
CA LYS A 120 13.87 13.41 6.29
C LYS A 120 12.62 13.93 7.00
N ASP A 121 12.48 15.24 7.14
CA ASP A 121 11.36 15.87 7.84
C ASP A 121 10.19 16.21 6.88
N ASP A 122 10.43 16.22 5.57
CA ASP A 122 9.47 16.64 4.55
C ASP A 122 8.80 15.48 3.80
N MET A 123 9.46 14.32 3.69
CA MET A 123 8.97 13.18 2.93
C MET A 123 9.07 11.85 3.69
N SER A 124 8.12 10.95 3.46
CA SER A 124 8.22 9.58 3.98
C SER A 124 9.39 8.84 3.34
N CYS A 125 10.08 7.99 4.11
CA CYS A 125 11.26 7.23 3.63
C CYS A 125 11.03 6.49 2.30
N GLN A 126 9.82 5.97 2.09
CA GLN A 126 9.44 5.25 0.87
C GLN A 126 9.56 6.12 -0.39
N VAL A 127 9.44 7.46 -0.29
CA VAL A 127 9.62 8.37 -1.44
C VAL A 127 10.99 8.19 -2.10
N CYS A 128 12.03 7.90 -1.31
CA CYS A 128 13.36 7.60 -1.83
C CYS A 128 13.59 6.09 -1.97
N HIS A 129 13.07 5.29 -1.05
CA HIS A 129 13.49 3.89 -0.89
C HIS A 129 12.57 2.86 -1.54
N SER A 130 11.40 3.26 -2.03
CA SER A 130 10.50 2.38 -2.79
C SER A 130 10.91 2.33 -4.26
N GLN A 131 10.55 1.22 -4.90
CA GLN A 131 10.61 1.06 -6.35
C GLN A 131 9.21 1.25 -6.93
N GLU A 132 9.03 1.13 -8.25
CA GLU A 132 7.69 1.02 -8.86
C GLU A 132 6.88 -0.12 -8.22
N TYR A 133 5.58 0.10 -8.07
CA TYR A 133 4.68 -0.82 -7.40
C TYR A 133 3.34 -0.92 -8.11
N LYS A 134 2.57 -1.94 -7.74
CA LYS A 134 1.34 -2.29 -8.43
C LYS A 134 0.23 -1.28 -8.15
N ASN A 135 -0.14 -0.50 -9.15
CA ASN A 135 -1.30 0.38 -9.12
C ASN A 135 -2.49 -0.32 -9.76
N CYS A 136 -3.69 -0.09 -9.24
CA CYS A 136 -4.90 -0.71 -9.73
C CYS A 136 -5.91 0.38 -10.03
N TYR A 137 -6.45 0.35 -11.24
CA TYR A 137 -7.50 1.25 -11.65
C TYR A 137 -8.85 0.55 -11.54
N ASN A 138 -9.82 0.92 -12.35
CA ASN A 138 -11.20 0.41 -12.28
C ASN A 138 -11.27 -1.12 -12.35
N CYS A 139 -11.16 -1.79 -11.19
CA CYS A 139 -11.53 -3.19 -11.03
C CYS A 139 -12.92 -3.22 -10.41
N HIS A 140 -13.91 -3.64 -11.19
CA HIS A 140 -15.19 -4.04 -10.66
C HIS A 140 -15.04 -5.38 -9.97
N VAL A 141 -15.46 -5.46 -8.71
CA VAL A 141 -15.57 -6.72 -8.01
C VAL A 141 -16.97 -7.26 -8.29
N GLY A 142 -17.15 -7.82 -9.49
CA GLY A 142 -18.41 -8.41 -9.91
C GLY A 142 -18.29 -9.91 -10.18
N THR A 143 -19.31 -10.48 -10.81
CA THR A 143 -19.35 -11.90 -11.21
C THR A 143 -18.32 -12.24 -12.30
N GLU A 144 -18.11 -13.54 -12.58
CA GLU A 144 -17.18 -14.00 -13.63
C GLU A 144 -17.45 -13.39 -15.01
N GLU A 145 -18.68 -12.92 -15.26
CA GLU A 145 -19.07 -12.27 -16.53
C GLU A 145 -18.71 -10.78 -16.61
N SER A 146 -18.64 -10.05 -15.48
CA SER A 146 -18.38 -8.61 -15.48
C SER A 146 -16.89 -8.25 -15.38
N GLY A 147 -16.05 -9.18 -14.89
CA GLY A 147 -14.59 -9.17 -15.01
C GLY A 147 -13.82 -7.94 -14.50
N ILE A 148 -12.49 -8.04 -14.53
CA ILE A 148 -11.60 -6.89 -14.31
C ILE A 148 -11.66 -6.00 -15.56
N GLN A 149 -12.18 -4.78 -15.41
CA GLN A 149 -12.35 -3.84 -16.52
C GLN A 149 -11.05 -3.16 -16.95
N GLN A 150 -10.12 -2.93 -16.01
CA GLN A 150 -8.81 -2.35 -16.31
C GLN A 150 -7.68 -3.16 -15.66
N PRO A 151 -6.57 -3.40 -16.39
CA PRO A 151 -5.42 -4.09 -15.84
C PRO A 151 -4.78 -3.25 -14.71
N SER A 152 -4.01 -3.92 -13.89
CA SER A 152 -3.14 -3.27 -12.92
C SER A 152 -1.77 -3.02 -13.55
N GLU A 153 -1.18 -1.87 -13.28
CA GLU A 153 0.07 -1.41 -13.88
C GLU A 153 1.15 -1.21 -12.81
N LEU A 154 2.42 -1.22 -13.20
CA LEU A 154 3.50 -0.76 -12.32
C LEU A 154 3.64 0.74 -12.53
N ASP A 155 3.60 1.49 -11.44
CA ASP A 155 3.76 2.95 -11.46
C ASP A 155 4.32 3.43 -10.11
N PHE A 156 4.76 4.67 -10.07
CA PHE A 156 5.34 5.33 -8.92
C PHE A 156 4.88 6.79 -8.85
N LYS A 157 4.06 7.13 -7.86
CA LYS A 157 3.57 8.50 -7.69
C LYS A 157 3.82 9.04 -6.28
N ILE A 158 4.48 10.19 -6.23
CA ILE A 158 4.66 11.05 -5.07
C ILE A 158 3.51 12.05 -5.05
N GLY A 159 2.81 12.17 -3.93
CA GLY A 159 1.75 13.15 -3.75
C GLY A 159 1.80 13.81 -2.38
N LYS A 160 0.87 14.76 -2.18
CA LYS A 160 0.70 15.40 -0.87
C LYS A 160 0.14 14.37 0.11
N ASN A 161 0.62 14.43 1.35
CA ASN A 161 0.18 13.55 2.43
C ASN A 161 -1.26 13.89 2.90
N PRO A 162 -2.28 13.04 2.65
CA PRO A 162 -3.64 13.30 3.11
C PRO A 162 -3.86 12.88 4.58
N LEU A 163 -2.89 12.19 5.20
CA LEU A 163 -3.01 11.57 6.53
C LEU A 163 -1.90 12.05 7.48
N LYS A 164 -1.71 13.37 7.55
CA LYS A 164 -0.75 13.98 8.47
C LYS A 164 -1.07 13.64 9.92
N SER A 165 -0.03 13.29 10.66
CA SER A 165 -0.11 12.97 12.09
C SER A 165 1.25 13.19 12.74
N ALA A 166 1.32 13.18 14.08
CA ALA A 166 2.59 13.29 14.78
C ALA A 166 3.63 12.22 14.35
N ARG A 167 3.17 11.02 13.98
CA ARG A 167 4.03 9.93 13.48
C ARG A 167 4.39 10.04 12.00
N ARG A 168 3.63 10.81 11.22
CA ARG A 168 3.82 11.01 9.77
C ARG A 168 3.56 12.48 9.44
N PRO A 169 4.45 13.38 9.87
CA PRO A 169 4.27 14.82 9.70
C PRO A 169 4.57 15.28 8.26
N TYR A 170 5.20 14.41 7.47
CA TYR A 170 5.71 14.67 6.12
C TYR A 170 4.69 15.37 5.21
N GLY A 171 5.18 16.28 4.37
CA GLY A 171 4.42 16.91 3.29
C GLY A 171 4.16 15.95 2.14
N TYR A 172 5.12 15.08 1.81
CA TYR A 172 5.05 14.18 0.66
C TYR A 172 5.13 12.70 1.05
N VAL A 173 4.31 11.90 0.37
CA VAL A 173 4.22 10.45 0.54
C VAL A 173 4.03 9.77 -0.80
N LEU A 174 4.19 8.46 -0.84
CA LEU A 174 3.77 7.67 -1.99
C LEU A 174 2.27 7.43 -1.98
N LEU A 175 1.68 7.46 -3.16
CA LEU A 175 0.27 7.22 -3.40
C LEU A 175 0.07 6.01 -4.31
N ARG A 176 -0.90 5.16 -3.99
CA ARG A 176 -1.33 4.05 -4.85
C ARG A 176 -2.75 4.30 -5.32
N HIS A 177 -2.98 4.12 -6.61
CA HIS A 177 -4.34 4.05 -7.14
C HIS A 177 -5.03 2.78 -6.64
N ILE A 178 -6.17 2.95 -5.97
CA ILE A 178 -6.96 1.84 -5.45
C ILE A 178 -8.02 1.38 -6.47
N PRO A 179 -8.44 0.09 -6.42
CA PRO A 179 -9.36 -0.47 -7.39
C PRO A 179 -10.81 -0.06 -7.09
N ILE A 180 -11.18 1.17 -7.38
CA ILE A 180 -12.54 1.65 -7.12
C ILE A 180 -13.04 2.53 -8.26
N ALA A 181 -14.33 2.43 -8.52
CA ALA A 181 -15.12 3.17 -9.48
C ALA A 181 -16.48 3.51 -8.83
N PRO A 182 -17.22 4.51 -9.34
CA PRO A 182 -18.51 4.91 -8.76
C PRO A 182 -19.53 3.77 -8.62
N ASP A 183 -19.45 2.77 -9.49
CA ASP A 183 -20.31 1.59 -9.57
C ASP A 183 -19.62 0.30 -9.07
N SER A 184 -18.48 0.40 -8.35
CA SER A 184 -17.74 -0.77 -7.83
C SER A 184 -18.58 -1.73 -6.98
N TYR A 185 -19.65 -1.25 -6.35
CA TYR A 185 -20.53 -2.05 -5.50
C TYR A 185 -21.92 -2.25 -6.10
N GLU A 186 -22.16 -1.85 -7.35
CA GLU A 186 -23.52 -1.83 -7.91
C GLU A 186 -24.18 -3.22 -7.91
N GLU A 187 -23.43 -4.29 -8.18
CA GLU A 187 -23.97 -5.66 -8.17
C GLU A 187 -24.34 -6.18 -6.76
N TRP A 188 -23.63 -5.73 -5.73
CA TRP A 188 -23.84 -6.22 -4.37
C TRP A 188 -24.75 -5.30 -3.58
N ALA A 189 -24.61 -3.99 -3.77
CA ALA A 189 -25.22 -2.95 -2.99
C ALA A 189 -25.53 -1.72 -3.88
N PRO A 190 -26.55 -1.81 -4.76
CA PRO A 190 -26.91 -0.76 -5.70
C PRO A 190 -27.03 0.62 -5.04
N GLY A 191 -26.37 1.61 -5.64
CA GLY A 191 -26.42 3.01 -5.18
C GLY A 191 -25.88 3.28 -3.77
N GLN A 192 -25.18 2.32 -3.13
CA GLN A 192 -24.64 2.53 -1.77
C GLN A 192 -23.36 3.37 -1.74
N LEU A 193 -22.62 3.50 -2.85
CA LEU A 193 -21.43 4.36 -2.94
C LEU A 193 -21.82 5.82 -3.20
N THR A 194 -22.60 6.41 -2.30
CA THR A 194 -23.23 7.73 -2.49
C THR A 194 -22.28 8.92 -2.39
N ASN A 195 -21.04 8.70 -1.90
CA ASN A 195 -20.08 9.77 -1.64
C ASN A 195 -18.67 9.39 -2.12
N TYR A 196 -18.58 8.99 -3.40
CA TYR A 196 -17.34 8.54 -4.03
C TYR A 196 -16.19 9.55 -3.88
N GLU A 197 -16.49 10.83 -4.02
CA GLU A 197 -15.51 11.92 -4.06
C GLU A 197 -14.97 12.30 -2.68
N ALA A 198 -15.51 11.74 -1.59
CA ALA A 198 -15.11 12.12 -0.23
C ALA A 198 -13.70 11.66 0.17
N LEU A 199 -13.14 10.67 -0.53
CA LEU A 199 -11.80 10.16 -0.27
C LEU A 199 -11.03 9.99 -1.58
N PRO A 200 -9.72 10.30 -1.61
CA PRO A 200 -8.90 10.08 -2.80
C PRO A 200 -8.92 8.62 -3.28
N THR A 201 -8.88 8.42 -4.60
CA THR A 201 -8.59 7.11 -5.21
C THR A 201 -7.08 6.86 -5.28
N TRP A 202 -6.27 7.91 -5.34
CA TRP A 202 -4.84 7.87 -5.03
C TRP A 202 -4.64 7.97 -3.52
N LYS A 203 -4.57 6.81 -2.85
CA LYS A 203 -4.43 6.75 -1.39
C LYS A 203 -2.98 6.62 -0.96
N MET A 204 -2.65 7.17 0.20
CA MET A 204 -1.35 6.93 0.84
C MET A 204 -1.04 5.43 0.89
N THR A 205 0.16 5.08 0.45
CA THR A 205 0.66 3.72 0.42
C THR A 205 1.99 3.60 1.15
N THR A 206 2.29 2.37 1.57
CA THR A 206 3.58 1.96 2.15
C THR A 206 4.01 0.71 1.39
N PRO A 207 4.60 0.86 0.17
CA PRO A 207 5.04 -0.27 -0.63
C PRO A 207 6.07 -1.11 0.12
N HIS A 208 6.05 -2.42 -0.12
CA HIS A 208 6.97 -3.37 0.53
C HIS A 208 8.03 -3.81 -0.46
N ASN A 209 8.80 -2.87 -1.00
CA ASN A 209 9.79 -3.14 -2.05
C ASN A 209 11.06 -2.30 -1.85
N ILE A 210 11.46 -2.15 -0.59
CA ILE A 210 12.51 -1.23 -0.16
C ILE A 210 13.87 -1.61 -0.73
N GLN A 211 14.54 -0.63 -1.35
CA GLN A 211 15.94 -0.70 -1.75
C GLN A 211 16.74 0.42 -1.09
N LYS A 212 18.03 0.13 -0.86
CA LYS A 212 18.98 1.16 -0.43
C LYS A 212 19.19 2.21 -1.51
N ASN A 213 19.36 1.77 -2.75
CA ASN A 213 19.56 2.61 -3.92
C ASN A 213 18.42 2.36 -4.90
N THR A 214 17.73 3.42 -5.27
CA THR A 214 16.65 3.45 -6.26
C THR A 214 16.99 4.46 -7.37
N PRO A 215 16.26 4.47 -8.49
CA PRO A 215 16.40 5.52 -9.50
C PRO A 215 16.31 6.94 -8.93
N GLN A 216 15.47 7.16 -7.91
CA GLN A 216 15.25 8.46 -7.26
C GLN A 216 16.47 8.93 -6.47
N THR A 217 17.27 8.00 -5.92
CA THR A 217 18.47 8.32 -5.13
C THR A 217 19.74 8.54 -5.95
N ALA A 218 19.68 8.40 -7.28
CA ALA A 218 20.89 8.43 -8.11
C ALA A 218 21.50 9.84 -8.25
N ASN A 219 20.69 10.89 -8.32
CA ASN A 219 21.13 12.29 -8.31
C ASN A 219 20.00 13.23 -7.86
N CYS A 220 20.32 14.51 -7.58
CA CYS A 220 19.28 15.48 -7.20
C CYS A 220 18.48 15.98 -8.41
N THR A 221 19.16 16.31 -9.51
CA THR A 221 18.65 17.22 -10.56
C THR A 221 17.64 16.62 -11.53
N SER A 222 17.73 15.34 -11.87
CA SER A 222 16.82 14.67 -12.82
C SER A 222 16.24 13.36 -12.30
N SER A 223 16.86 12.77 -11.29
CA SER A 223 16.34 11.56 -10.65
C SER A 223 15.15 11.83 -9.74
N CYS A 224 15.00 13.06 -9.21
CA CYS A 224 13.85 13.42 -8.38
C CYS A 224 13.37 14.85 -8.64
N HIS A 225 14.27 15.84 -8.59
CA HIS A 225 13.88 17.22 -8.89
C HIS A 225 13.71 17.38 -10.40
N ASN A 226 12.87 18.33 -10.82
CA ASN A 226 12.50 18.58 -12.21
C ASN A 226 11.95 17.35 -12.96
N ASN A 227 11.55 16.30 -12.23
CA ASN A 227 11.07 15.05 -12.80
C ASN A 227 9.57 14.91 -12.55
N THR A 228 8.75 15.44 -13.46
CA THR A 228 7.29 15.44 -13.36
C THR A 228 6.68 14.05 -13.32
N GLU A 229 7.35 13.06 -13.93
CA GLU A 229 6.82 11.69 -14.04
C GLU A 229 6.65 11.01 -12.68
N LEU A 230 7.45 11.42 -11.68
CA LEU A 230 7.40 10.83 -10.33
C LEU A 230 6.28 11.41 -9.46
N PHE A 231 5.67 12.53 -9.85
CA PHE A 231 4.67 13.21 -9.02
C PHE A 231 3.28 12.98 -9.58
N LEU A 232 2.29 12.91 -8.68
CA LEU A 232 0.90 12.99 -9.07
C LEU A 232 0.56 14.44 -9.39
N THR A 233 0.55 14.79 -10.67
CA THR A 233 0.32 16.16 -11.14
C THR A 233 -1.13 16.41 -11.52
N ARG A 234 -1.46 17.67 -11.80
CA ARG A 234 -2.76 18.04 -12.35
C ARG A 234 -3.01 17.38 -13.70
N ASP A 235 -1.99 17.27 -14.55
CA ASP A 235 -2.10 16.66 -15.87
C ASP A 235 -2.40 15.16 -15.77
N ASP A 236 -1.92 14.49 -14.72
CA ASP A 236 -2.23 13.09 -14.47
C ASP A 236 -3.70 12.89 -14.09
N ILE A 237 -4.22 13.71 -13.17
CA ILE A 237 -5.63 13.57 -12.77
C ILE A 237 -6.60 14.00 -13.88
N LEU A 238 -6.22 14.94 -14.76
CA LEU A 238 -7.07 15.36 -15.89
C LEU A 238 -7.35 14.23 -16.89
N LYS A 239 -6.55 13.15 -16.86
CA LYS A 239 -6.76 11.93 -17.66
C LYS A 239 -7.82 11.01 -17.04
N LEU A 240 -8.21 11.23 -15.79
CA LEU A 240 -9.17 10.40 -15.04
C LEU A 240 -10.61 10.90 -15.22
N SER A 241 -11.57 10.14 -14.71
CA SER A 241 -12.99 10.54 -14.68
C SER A 241 -13.20 11.84 -13.87
N PRO A 242 -14.26 12.64 -14.14
CA PRO A 242 -14.55 13.85 -13.38
C PRO A 242 -14.66 13.62 -11.87
N GLN A 243 -15.23 12.48 -11.46
CA GLN A 243 -15.37 12.10 -10.05
C GLN A 243 -14.01 11.83 -9.41
N GLU A 244 -13.08 11.17 -10.12
CA GLU A 244 -11.73 10.95 -9.61
C GLU A 244 -10.90 12.23 -9.62
N GLN A 245 -11.09 13.11 -10.60
CA GLN A 245 -10.50 14.45 -10.60
C GLN A 245 -10.90 15.21 -9.33
N ALA A 246 -12.19 15.18 -8.98
CA ALA A 246 -12.70 15.80 -7.76
C ALA A 246 -12.12 15.14 -6.50
N ALA A 247 -12.13 13.80 -6.43
CA ALA A 247 -11.65 13.03 -5.28
C ALA A 247 -10.15 13.24 -4.98
N ASN A 248 -9.32 13.43 -6.01
CA ASN A 248 -7.86 13.46 -5.87
C ASN A 248 -7.27 14.86 -5.80
N ARG A 249 -8.06 15.92 -5.91
CA ARG A 249 -7.58 17.32 -5.96
C ARG A 249 -6.60 17.66 -4.83
N ASP A 250 -6.87 17.16 -3.63
CA ASP A 250 -6.12 17.55 -2.43
C ASP A 250 -4.82 16.75 -2.24
N VAL A 251 -4.59 15.71 -3.05
CA VAL A 251 -3.35 14.91 -3.03
C VAL A 251 -2.39 15.22 -4.18
N VAL A 252 -2.80 16.07 -5.13
CA VAL A 252 -1.98 16.52 -6.27
C VAL A 252 -0.86 17.46 -5.84
N VAL A 253 0.30 17.33 -6.50
CA VAL A 253 1.43 18.26 -6.37
C VAL A 253 1.32 19.34 -7.45
N ASP A 254 1.12 20.59 -7.01
CA ASP A 254 0.92 21.72 -7.93
C ASP A 254 2.21 22.21 -8.57
N LYS A 255 3.32 22.12 -7.83
CA LYS A 255 4.65 22.50 -8.28
C LYS A 255 5.64 21.40 -7.92
N VAL A 256 6.21 20.78 -8.95
CA VAL A 256 7.30 19.81 -8.81
C VAL A 256 8.54 20.53 -8.27
N PRO A 257 9.27 19.95 -7.30
CA PRO A 257 10.52 20.52 -6.79
C PRO A 257 11.57 20.72 -7.88
N GLU A 258 12.31 21.83 -7.80
CA GLU A 258 13.39 22.22 -8.72
C GLU A 258 14.78 21.82 -8.22
#